data_AF-A0A5E4HXS8-F1
#
_entry.id   AF-A0A5E4HXS8-F1
#
_cell.length_a   1.000
_cell.length_b   1.000
_cell.length_c   1.000
_cell.angle_alpha   90.00
_cell.angle_beta   90.00
_cell.angle_gamma   90.00
#
_symmetry.space_group_name_H-M   'P 1'
#
loop_
_entity.id
_entity.type
_entity.pdbx_description
1 polymer ?
#
loop_
_entity_poly.entity_id
_entity_poly.type
_entity_poly.pdbx_seq_one_letter_code
_entity_poly.pdbx_strand_id
1 'polypeptide(L)'
;MAIAMRIWMLLPLLLIGAMFMAGCAQSGPAAGNPPAAPSAAASPAPAPSAPPSAPAPASLDPCAGVSSVGAHDYCFLSLAARQSNLSYCERIYEVGQRDDCLKGFLTDSSDASFCEQFVSPATQDACYLKLAYAANSSDLCAKVSDAAKRSVCQSALAPCSVEANPAAAARCRAFLKHDPALCSDDSCRFDFALQSRTTTACPLIKDGALSQACVAVVQNNASACLSGNATSRADYCYELAALALNDSSWCSYGQQGSPYRDECYTRFAIQNKNPGGCQQAFLETSRDLCYLNYSVATDTPGVCVSVINSLNRAKCYIHTALENGDASSCNTLAHSDRIICYNNVLTGQVPIRDATSCLNITLSEANVWTPKCLTALAIQQKDVSICGQIIDDSYRASCQAKLS
;
A
#
# COMPACT_ATOMS: atom_id res chain seq x y z
N MET A 1 -10.05 11.99 5.26
CA MET A 1 -8.63 11.56 5.30
C MET A 1 -8.20 10.87 6.61
N ALA A 2 -8.96 10.90 7.72
CA ALA A 2 -8.55 10.29 8.99
C ALA A 2 -8.78 8.76 9.13
N ILE A 3 -9.43 8.10 8.14
CA ILE A 3 -9.77 6.66 8.21
C ILE A 3 -8.70 5.78 7.53
N ALA A 4 -7.90 6.32 6.61
CA ALA A 4 -6.93 5.55 5.83
C ALA A 4 -5.64 5.16 6.59
N MET A 5 -5.39 5.74 7.77
CA MET A 5 -4.12 5.56 8.49
C MET A 5 -4.13 4.44 9.54
N ARG A 6 -5.29 3.82 9.85
CA ARG A 6 -5.37 2.77 10.89
C ARG A 6 -5.27 1.33 10.37
N ILE A 7 -5.32 1.12 9.06
CA ILE A 7 -5.29 -0.24 8.46
C ILE A 7 -3.86 -0.80 8.33
N TRP A 8 -2.84 0.06 8.33
CA TRP A 8 -1.44 -0.36 8.14
C TRP A 8 -0.79 -1.08 9.34
N MET A 9 -1.38 -1.07 10.54
CA MET A 9 -0.85 -1.79 11.70
C MET A 9 -1.34 -3.24 11.85
N LEU A 10 -2.32 -3.69 11.04
CA LEU A 10 -2.89 -5.04 11.15
C LEU A 10 -2.38 -6.00 10.06
N LEU A 11 -1.61 -5.52 9.09
CA LEU A 11 -1.12 -6.33 7.97
C LEU A 11 0.03 -7.34 8.28
N PRO A 12 0.86 -7.22 9.35
CA PRO A 12 1.87 -8.24 9.61
C PRO A 12 1.31 -9.54 10.24
N LEU A 13 0.11 -9.52 10.82
CA LEU A 13 -0.46 -10.65 11.56
C LEU A 13 -1.16 -11.71 10.69
N LEU A 14 -1.34 -11.47 9.39
CA LEU A 14 -2.01 -12.41 8.46
C LEU A 14 -1.05 -13.26 7.61
N LEU A 15 0.27 -13.10 7.73
CA LEU A 15 1.26 -13.78 6.87
C LEU A 15 1.89 -15.06 7.45
N ILE A 16 1.57 -15.47 8.67
CA ILE A 16 2.17 -16.68 9.30
C ILE A 16 1.33 -17.96 9.06
N GLY A 17 0.15 -17.86 8.44
CA GLY A 17 -0.78 -18.99 8.27
C GLY A 17 -0.73 -19.78 6.95
N ALA A 18 0.25 -19.56 6.05
CA ALA A 18 0.20 -20.11 4.69
C ALA A 18 1.50 -20.77 4.19
N MET A 19 2.18 -21.54 5.04
CA MET A 19 3.22 -22.46 4.61
C MET A 19 2.90 -23.86 5.09
N PHE A 20 2.24 -24.68 4.26
CA PHE A 20 2.39 -26.13 4.12
C PHE A 20 1.28 -26.66 3.20
N MET A 21 1.56 -26.77 1.90
CA MET A 21 0.97 -27.75 0.96
C MET A 21 1.60 -27.52 -0.43
N ALA A 22 2.84 -28.00 -0.63
CA ALA A 22 3.43 -28.15 -1.95
C ALA A 22 3.42 -29.64 -2.31
N GLY A 23 2.32 -30.08 -2.93
CA GLY A 23 2.21 -31.39 -3.58
C GLY A 23 2.22 -31.21 -5.09
N CYS A 24 3.28 -31.69 -5.75
CA CYS A 24 3.47 -31.62 -7.19
C CYS A 24 2.41 -32.46 -7.93
N ALA A 25 1.72 -31.84 -8.90
CA ALA A 25 1.05 -32.54 -9.99
C ALA A 25 1.46 -31.88 -11.31
N GLN A 26 2.21 -32.64 -12.12
CA GLN A 26 2.74 -32.22 -13.40
C GLN A 26 1.62 -32.09 -14.45
N SER A 27 1.68 -30.99 -15.18
CA SER A 27 0.89 -30.63 -16.34
C SER A 27 1.24 -31.47 -17.57
N GLY A 28 0.23 -31.94 -18.30
CA GLY A 28 0.34 -32.30 -19.72
C GLY A 28 -0.43 -31.27 -20.58
N PRO A 29 0.18 -30.65 -21.61
CA PRO A 29 -0.56 -29.78 -22.51
C PRO A 29 -1.19 -30.60 -23.66
N ALA A 30 -2.51 -30.48 -23.78
CA ALA A 30 -3.25 -30.85 -24.98
C ALA A 30 -2.95 -29.84 -26.08
N ALA A 31 -2.60 -30.35 -27.26
CA ALA A 31 -2.36 -29.59 -28.48
C ALA A 31 -3.65 -28.87 -28.91
N GLY A 32 -3.64 -27.53 -28.81
CA GLY A 32 -4.63 -26.65 -29.41
C GLY A 32 -4.01 -25.93 -30.61
N ASN A 33 -4.60 -26.13 -31.78
CA ASN A 33 -4.19 -25.51 -33.04
C ASN A 33 -4.25 -23.96 -32.97
N PRO A 34 -3.29 -23.24 -33.58
CA PRO A 34 -3.36 -21.79 -33.70
C PRO A 34 -4.47 -21.38 -34.69
N PRO A 35 -5.29 -20.37 -34.37
CA PRO A 35 -6.19 -19.77 -35.35
C PRO A 35 -5.39 -19.03 -36.43
N ALA A 36 -5.89 -19.19 -37.67
CA ALA A 36 -5.34 -18.65 -38.89
C ALA A 36 -5.07 -17.14 -38.82
N ALA A 37 -3.92 -16.75 -39.34
CA ALA A 37 -3.51 -15.36 -39.54
C ALA A 37 -4.54 -14.62 -40.42
N PRO A 38 -4.98 -13.41 -40.04
CA PRO A 38 -5.70 -12.55 -40.96
C PRO A 38 -4.78 -12.09 -42.09
N SER A 39 -5.28 -12.31 -43.30
CA SER A 39 -4.71 -11.94 -44.59
C SER A 39 -4.23 -10.48 -44.60
N ALA A 40 -3.00 -10.29 -45.06
CA ALA A 40 -2.40 -8.99 -45.30
C ALA A 40 -3.22 -8.23 -46.36
N ALA A 41 -3.96 -7.22 -45.92
CA ALA A 41 -4.55 -6.24 -46.82
C ALA A 41 -3.43 -5.41 -47.46
N ALA A 42 -3.38 -5.46 -48.79
CA ALA A 42 -2.43 -4.74 -49.62
C ALA A 42 -2.43 -3.24 -49.27
N SER A 43 -1.24 -2.72 -48.99
CA SER A 43 -1.01 -1.28 -48.90
C SER A 43 -1.31 -0.63 -50.26
N PRO A 44 -2.07 0.48 -50.30
CA PRO A 44 -2.24 1.24 -51.52
C PRO A 44 -0.90 1.80 -51.98
N ALA A 45 -0.61 1.60 -53.27
CA ALA A 45 0.60 2.09 -53.92
C ALA A 45 0.80 3.60 -53.66
N PRO A 46 2.03 4.05 -53.36
CA PRO A 46 2.32 5.47 -53.19
C PRO A 46 1.99 6.21 -54.49
N ALA A 47 1.20 7.29 -54.35
CA ALA A 47 0.87 8.19 -55.45
C ALA A 47 2.16 8.72 -56.11
N PRO A 48 2.17 8.90 -57.45
CA PRO A 48 3.34 9.41 -58.16
C PRO A 48 3.75 10.77 -57.58
N SER A 49 4.96 10.79 -57.02
CA SER A 49 5.65 11.98 -56.54
C SER A 49 5.61 13.07 -57.61
N ALA A 50 5.04 14.22 -57.23
CA ALA A 50 4.99 15.40 -58.07
C ALA A 50 6.40 15.77 -58.56
N PRO A 51 6.54 16.24 -59.81
CA PRO A 51 7.83 16.66 -60.36
C PRO A 51 8.45 17.75 -59.46
N PRO A 52 9.78 17.71 -59.24
CA PRO A 52 10.48 18.69 -58.41
C PRO A 52 10.19 20.09 -58.93
N SER A 53 9.50 20.87 -58.10
CA SER A 53 9.26 22.29 -58.30
C SER A 53 10.58 22.97 -58.62
N ALA A 54 10.62 23.68 -59.74
CA ALA A 54 11.78 24.45 -60.19
C ALA A 54 12.35 25.28 -59.03
N PRO A 55 13.69 25.34 -58.87
CA PRO A 55 14.32 26.05 -57.77
C PRO A 55 13.85 27.50 -57.79
N ALA A 56 13.13 27.88 -56.73
CA ALA A 56 12.76 29.26 -56.51
C ALA A 56 14.03 30.12 -56.53
N PRO A 57 14.01 31.29 -57.19
CA PRO A 57 15.17 32.19 -57.23
C PRO A 57 15.66 32.42 -55.81
N ALA A 58 16.98 32.27 -55.59
CA ALA A 58 17.62 32.46 -54.29
C ALA A 58 17.15 33.81 -53.72
N SER A 59 16.21 33.76 -52.78
CA SER A 59 15.62 34.96 -52.22
C SER A 59 16.71 35.64 -51.41
N LEU A 60 17.11 36.83 -51.86
CA LEU A 60 17.92 37.74 -51.07
C LEU A 60 17.37 37.77 -49.66
N ASP A 61 18.24 37.48 -48.70
CA ASP A 61 17.88 37.48 -47.30
C ASP A 61 17.32 38.87 -46.94
N PRO A 62 16.02 38.97 -46.61
CA PRO A 62 15.33 40.26 -46.43
C PRO A 62 15.89 41.07 -45.26
N CYS A 63 16.70 40.47 -44.38
CA CYS A 63 17.34 41.13 -43.24
C CYS A 63 18.88 41.20 -43.38
N ALA A 64 19.46 40.88 -44.53
CA ALA A 64 20.92 40.85 -44.75
C ALA A 64 21.64 42.19 -44.47
N GLY A 65 20.94 43.32 -44.61
CA GLY A 65 21.52 44.65 -44.41
C GLY A 65 21.66 45.08 -42.95
N VAL A 66 21.24 44.25 -42.00
CA VAL A 66 21.19 44.62 -40.58
C VAL A 66 22.44 44.14 -39.86
N SER A 67 23.23 45.06 -39.31
CA SER A 67 24.58 44.79 -38.79
C SER A 67 24.63 44.26 -37.35
N SER A 68 23.60 44.49 -36.54
CA SER A 68 23.55 43.99 -35.16
C SER A 68 22.59 42.81 -35.04
N VAL A 69 23.00 41.76 -34.30
CA VAL A 69 22.19 40.54 -34.06
C VAL A 69 20.78 40.87 -33.57
N GLY A 70 20.64 41.76 -32.57
CA GLY A 70 19.31 42.11 -32.05
C GLY A 70 18.40 42.79 -33.07
N ALA A 71 18.93 43.70 -33.91
CA ALA A 71 18.14 44.32 -34.97
C ALA A 71 17.80 43.34 -36.10
N HIS A 72 18.68 42.37 -36.36
CA HIS A 72 18.45 41.31 -37.34
C HIS A 72 17.33 40.36 -36.87
N ASP A 73 17.36 39.95 -35.60
CA ASP A 73 16.35 39.11 -34.98
C ASP A 73 14.98 39.81 -34.94
N TYR A 74 14.96 41.09 -34.58
CA TYR A 74 13.75 41.91 -34.64
C TYR A 74 13.18 42.05 -36.06
N CYS A 75 14.04 42.14 -37.07
CA CYS A 75 13.62 42.15 -38.48
C CYS A 75 12.88 40.87 -38.85
N PHE A 76 13.40 39.70 -38.47
CA PHE A 76 12.73 38.42 -38.70
C PHE A 76 11.47 38.22 -37.89
N LEU A 77 11.46 38.61 -36.61
CA LEU A 77 10.27 38.58 -35.78
C LEU A 77 9.12 39.38 -36.43
N SER A 78 9.42 40.57 -36.94
CA SER A 78 8.45 41.42 -37.65
C SER A 78 8.00 40.84 -38.99
N LEU A 79 8.84 40.06 -39.68
CA LEU A 79 8.47 39.37 -40.91
C LEU A 79 7.58 38.16 -40.62
N ALA A 80 7.93 37.36 -39.61
CA ALA A 80 7.14 36.22 -39.15
C ALA A 80 5.71 36.66 -38.82
N ALA A 81 5.55 37.70 -38.00
CA ALA A 81 4.25 38.23 -37.61
C ALA A 81 3.43 38.77 -38.79
N ARG A 82 4.06 39.49 -39.73
CA ARG A 82 3.36 40.08 -40.88
C ARG A 82 2.94 39.05 -41.94
N GLN A 83 3.75 38.01 -42.14
CA GLN A 83 3.54 37.02 -43.20
C GLN A 83 2.92 35.72 -42.68
N SER A 84 2.70 35.62 -41.37
CA SER A 84 2.27 34.41 -40.68
C SER A 84 3.10 33.18 -41.07
N ASN A 85 4.41 33.36 -41.27
CA ASN A 85 5.30 32.30 -41.72
C ASN A 85 6.36 31.98 -40.65
N LEU A 86 6.24 30.76 -40.11
CA LEU A 86 7.04 30.29 -38.99
C LEU A 86 8.52 30.08 -39.34
N SER A 87 8.85 29.82 -40.60
CA SER A 87 10.25 29.62 -41.01
C SER A 87 11.12 30.85 -40.76
N TYR A 88 10.52 32.05 -40.64
CA TYR A 88 11.24 33.24 -40.23
C TYR A 88 11.69 33.20 -38.77
N CYS A 89 10.95 32.54 -37.87
CA CYS A 89 11.36 32.38 -36.47
C CYS A 89 12.63 31.51 -36.36
N GLU A 90 12.84 30.54 -37.26
CA GLU A 90 14.04 29.69 -37.27
C GLU A 90 15.32 30.47 -37.62
N ARG A 91 15.18 31.67 -38.22
CA ARG A 91 16.30 32.55 -38.61
C ARG A 91 16.69 33.55 -37.52
N ILE A 92 16.00 33.55 -36.37
CA ILE A 92 16.31 34.37 -35.20
C ILE A 92 17.43 33.70 -34.38
N TYR A 93 18.48 34.44 -34.07
CA TYR A 93 19.65 33.95 -33.34
C TYR A 93 19.44 33.90 -31.83
N GLU A 94 18.86 34.96 -31.24
CA GLU A 94 18.62 35.03 -29.81
C GLU A 94 17.50 34.05 -29.41
N VAL A 95 17.86 33.03 -28.62
CA VAL A 95 16.95 31.94 -28.21
C VAL A 95 15.65 32.45 -27.60
N GLY A 96 15.71 33.49 -26.75
CA GLY A 96 14.52 34.09 -26.15
C GLY A 96 13.57 34.70 -27.17
N GLN A 97 14.10 35.50 -28.10
CA GLN A 97 13.30 36.13 -29.16
C GLN A 97 12.74 35.10 -30.15
N ARG A 98 13.52 34.05 -30.45
CA ARG A 98 13.06 32.94 -31.29
C ARG A 98 11.88 32.22 -30.67
N ASP A 99 11.98 31.86 -29.40
CA ASP A 99 10.89 31.22 -28.67
C ASP A 99 9.67 32.15 -28.57
N ASP A 100 9.86 33.44 -28.34
CA ASP A 100 8.75 34.41 -28.32
C ASP A 100 8.08 34.57 -29.69
N CYS A 101 8.86 34.52 -30.79
CA CYS A 101 8.33 34.45 -32.15
C CYS A 101 7.42 33.24 -32.33
N LEU A 102 7.88 32.05 -31.94
CA LEU A 102 7.13 30.79 -32.05
C LEU A 102 5.86 30.80 -31.18
N LYS A 103 5.90 31.39 -29.97
CA LYS A 103 4.71 31.50 -29.10
C LYS A 103 3.55 32.23 -29.77
N GLY A 104 3.83 33.20 -30.64
CA GLY A 104 2.81 33.93 -31.39
C GLY A 104 1.96 33.04 -32.31
N PHE A 105 2.45 31.87 -32.67
CA PHE A 105 1.76 30.89 -33.53
C PHE A 105 1.09 29.76 -32.73
N LEU A 106 1.24 29.73 -31.41
CA LEU A 106 0.75 28.66 -30.55
C LEU A 106 -0.72 28.78 -30.15
N THR A 107 -1.42 29.82 -30.61
CA THR A 107 -2.82 30.07 -30.23
C THR A 107 -3.78 29.05 -30.82
N ASP A 108 -3.47 28.52 -32.00
CA ASP A 108 -4.42 27.71 -32.78
C ASP A 108 -3.94 26.28 -33.06
N SER A 109 -2.70 25.93 -32.67
CA SER A 109 -2.15 24.60 -32.90
C SER A 109 -2.51 23.65 -31.77
N SER A 110 -3.15 22.52 -32.11
CA SER A 110 -3.27 21.34 -31.23
C SER A 110 -2.13 20.34 -31.43
N ASP A 111 -1.15 20.64 -32.29
CA ASP A 111 -0.07 19.72 -32.62
C ASP A 111 1.09 19.83 -31.62
N ALA A 112 1.30 18.75 -30.87
CA ALA A 112 2.38 18.64 -29.89
C ALA A 112 3.79 18.62 -30.51
N SER A 113 3.91 18.31 -31.80
CA SER A 113 5.19 18.40 -32.52
C SER A 113 5.74 19.83 -32.55
N PHE A 114 4.84 20.83 -32.44
CA PHE A 114 5.22 22.23 -32.37
C PHE A 114 6.08 22.55 -31.14
N CYS A 115 5.79 21.92 -30.00
CA CYS A 115 6.56 22.15 -28.78
C CYS A 115 8.02 21.69 -28.91
N GLU A 116 8.32 20.78 -29.84
CA GLU A 116 9.68 20.28 -30.10
C GLU A 116 10.56 21.34 -30.79
N GLN A 117 9.95 22.42 -31.32
CA GLN A 117 10.65 23.49 -32.02
C GLN A 117 11.18 24.60 -31.09
N PHE A 118 10.71 24.65 -29.84
CA PHE A 118 11.24 25.58 -28.83
C PHE A 118 12.63 25.16 -28.39
N VAL A 119 13.51 26.14 -28.24
CA VAL A 119 14.89 25.90 -27.84
C VAL A 119 15.03 25.95 -26.31
N SER A 120 14.28 26.81 -25.61
CA SER A 120 14.31 26.85 -24.14
C SER A 120 13.48 25.69 -23.53
N PRO A 121 14.07 24.86 -22.67
CA PRO A 121 13.32 23.79 -21.97
C PRO A 121 12.14 24.34 -21.17
N ALA A 122 12.27 25.53 -20.58
CA ALA A 122 11.19 26.14 -19.81
C ALA A 122 9.98 26.53 -20.68
N THR A 123 10.23 27.02 -21.90
CA THR A 123 9.18 27.35 -22.87
C THR A 123 8.55 26.09 -23.44
N GLN A 124 9.36 25.09 -23.78
CA GLN A 124 8.91 23.79 -24.27
C GLN A 124 7.98 23.10 -23.25
N ASP A 125 8.40 23.06 -21.98
CA ASP A 125 7.58 22.53 -20.90
C ASP A 125 6.25 23.27 -20.77
N ALA A 126 6.27 24.60 -20.82
CA ALA A 126 5.05 25.42 -20.76
C ALA A 126 4.11 25.14 -21.94
N CYS A 127 4.67 24.92 -23.14
CA CYS A 127 3.92 24.50 -24.33
C CYS A 127 3.23 23.15 -24.11
N TYR A 128 3.98 22.12 -23.68
CA TYR A 128 3.41 20.80 -23.42
C TYR A 128 2.36 20.81 -22.32
N LEU A 129 2.58 21.56 -21.23
CA LEU A 129 1.60 21.73 -20.17
C LEU A 129 0.29 22.32 -20.70
N LYS A 130 0.37 23.43 -21.47
CA LYS A 130 -0.82 24.07 -22.05
C LYS A 130 -1.62 23.10 -22.93
N LEU A 131 -0.94 22.35 -23.81
CA LEU A 131 -1.59 21.36 -24.67
C LEU A 131 -2.13 20.17 -23.86
N ALA A 132 -1.41 19.70 -22.85
CA ALA A 132 -1.85 18.62 -21.97
C ALA A 132 -3.16 18.98 -21.28
N TYR A 133 -3.26 20.19 -20.71
CA TYR A 133 -4.49 20.66 -20.07
C TYR A 133 -5.63 20.89 -21.06
N ALA A 134 -5.35 21.44 -22.25
CA ALA A 134 -6.36 21.66 -23.27
C ALA A 134 -6.93 20.34 -23.84
N ALA A 135 -6.07 19.33 -24.03
CA ALA A 135 -6.44 18.02 -24.57
C ALA A 135 -6.80 16.98 -23.49
N ASN A 136 -6.65 17.32 -22.21
CA ASN A 136 -6.76 16.39 -21.07
C ASN A 136 -5.92 15.11 -21.27
N SER A 137 -4.67 15.26 -21.74
CA SER A 137 -3.78 14.15 -22.11
C SER A 137 -2.58 14.03 -21.16
N SER A 138 -2.51 12.93 -20.41
CA SER A 138 -1.36 12.60 -19.54
C SER A 138 -0.09 12.28 -20.31
N ASP A 139 -0.20 11.84 -21.56
CA ASP A 139 0.95 11.50 -22.40
C ASP A 139 1.76 12.76 -22.76
N LEU A 140 1.07 13.90 -22.94
CA LEU A 140 1.71 15.20 -23.11
C LEU A 140 2.42 15.66 -21.83
N CYS A 141 1.90 15.33 -20.65
CA CYS A 141 2.64 15.57 -19.41
C CYS A 141 3.96 14.81 -19.39
N ALA A 142 4.02 13.58 -19.92
CA ALA A 142 5.25 12.79 -19.95
C ALA A 142 6.37 13.41 -20.81
N LYS A 143 6.01 14.29 -21.76
CA LYS A 143 6.96 15.07 -22.57
C LYS A 143 7.55 16.29 -21.85
N VAL A 144 6.98 16.73 -20.73
CA VAL A 144 7.52 17.84 -19.91
C VAL A 144 8.86 17.41 -19.32
N SER A 145 9.93 18.15 -19.57
CA SER A 145 11.30 17.83 -19.16
C SER A 145 11.54 18.05 -17.65
N ASP A 146 11.03 19.14 -17.08
CA ASP A 146 11.09 19.41 -15.65
C ASP A 146 10.26 18.40 -14.84
N ALA A 147 10.91 17.70 -13.91
CA ALA A 147 10.30 16.63 -13.13
C ALA A 147 9.18 17.12 -12.21
N ALA A 148 9.29 18.32 -11.63
CA ALA A 148 8.29 18.87 -10.73
C ALA A 148 7.03 19.26 -11.50
N LYS A 149 7.19 19.96 -12.64
CA LYS A 149 6.07 20.31 -13.53
C LYS A 149 5.40 19.07 -14.12
N ARG A 150 6.17 18.07 -14.55
CA ARG A 150 5.66 16.78 -15.03
C ARG A 150 4.77 16.11 -13.98
N SER A 151 5.24 16.04 -12.73
CA SER A 151 4.49 15.45 -11.62
C SER A 151 3.19 16.21 -11.33
N VAL A 152 3.22 17.54 -11.34
CA VAL A 152 2.01 18.38 -11.16
C VAL A 152 1.01 18.18 -12.30
N CYS A 153 1.48 18.10 -13.55
CA CYS A 153 0.64 17.83 -14.71
C CYS A 153 -0.02 16.44 -14.65
N GLN A 154 0.78 15.42 -14.36
CA GLN A 154 0.30 14.03 -14.26
C GLN A 154 -0.72 13.87 -13.14
N SER A 155 -0.47 14.46 -11.96
CA SER A 155 -1.42 14.40 -10.85
C SER A 155 -2.73 15.16 -11.14
N ALA A 156 -2.69 16.24 -11.93
CA ALA A 156 -3.87 16.98 -12.32
C ALA A 156 -4.74 16.25 -13.37
N LEU A 157 -4.13 15.63 -14.38
CA LEU A 157 -4.85 15.01 -15.51
C LEU A 157 -5.10 13.51 -15.33
N ALA A 158 -4.22 12.83 -14.61
CA ALA A 158 -4.29 11.42 -14.29
C ALA A 158 -3.96 11.20 -12.81
N PRO A 159 -4.80 11.68 -11.88
CA PRO A 159 -4.54 11.57 -10.44
C PRO A 159 -4.26 10.13 -9.98
N CYS A 160 -4.74 9.16 -10.74
CA CYS A 160 -4.57 7.73 -10.46
C CYS A 160 -3.31 7.09 -11.07
N SER A 161 -2.58 7.77 -11.96
CA SER A 161 -1.36 7.21 -12.57
C SER A 161 -0.13 7.28 -11.67
N VAL A 162 -0.22 8.02 -10.56
CA VAL A 162 0.87 8.17 -9.59
C VAL A 162 0.98 6.95 -8.67
N GLU A 163 -0.07 6.12 -8.59
CA GLU A 163 -0.10 4.94 -7.75
C GLU A 163 0.79 3.83 -8.33
N ALA A 164 1.89 3.52 -7.63
CA ALA A 164 2.81 2.45 -8.03
C ALA A 164 2.15 1.05 -7.98
N ASN A 165 1.15 0.86 -7.13
CA ASN A 165 0.41 -0.39 -7.02
C ASN A 165 -0.76 -0.40 -8.03
N PRO A 166 -0.81 -1.37 -8.95
CA PRO A 166 -1.91 -1.48 -9.93
C PRO A 166 -3.31 -1.55 -9.30
N ALA A 167 -3.46 -2.18 -8.13
CA ALA A 167 -4.73 -2.26 -7.41
C ALA A 167 -5.15 -0.89 -6.84
N ALA A 168 -4.20 -0.10 -6.33
CA ALA A 168 -4.46 1.26 -5.86
C ALA A 168 -4.83 2.20 -7.03
N ALA A 169 -4.15 2.08 -8.17
CA ALA A 169 -4.48 2.80 -9.39
C ALA A 169 -5.89 2.44 -9.91
N ALA A 170 -6.25 1.16 -9.94
CA ALA A 170 -7.58 0.68 -10.31
C ALA A 170 -8.66 1.25 -9.38
N ARG A 171 -8.43 1.20 -8.07
CA ARG A 171 -9.32 1.80 -7.07
C ARG A 171 -9.51 3.29 -7.29
N CYS A 172 -8.44 4.05 -7.45
CA CYS A 172 -8.54 5.49 -7.73
C CYS A 172 -9.38 5.76 -8.98
N ARG A 173 -9.17 5.01 -10.07
CA ARG A 173 -9.94 5.17 -11.31
C ARG A 173 -11.42 4.86 -11.11
N ALA A 174 -11.75 3.81 -10.35
CA ALA A 174 -13.12 3.48 -10.01
C ALA A 174 -13.82 4.66 -9.30
N PHE A 175 -13.16 5.27 -8.31
CA PHE A 175 -13.69 6.44 -7.60
C PHE A 175 -13.81 7.68 -8.49
N LEU A 176 -12.79 7.99 -9.30
CA LEU A 176 -12.77 9.14 -10.18
C LEU A 176 -13.87 9.08 -11.25
N LYS A 177 -14.17 7.88 -11.75
CA LYS A 177 -15.20 7.66 -12.79
C LYS A 177 -16.55 7.24 -12.22
N HIS A 178 -16.67 7.09 -10.90
CA HIS A 178 -17.84 6.52 -10.23
C HIS A 178 -18.29 5.17 -10.82
N ASP A 179 -17.33 4.35 -11.26
CA ASP A 179 -17.58 3.07 -11.91
C ASP A 179 -16.88 1.91 -11.18
N PRO A 180 -17.62 1.07 -10.44
CA PRO A 180 -17.05 -0.07 -9.72
C PRO A 180 -16.55 -1.20 -10.64
N ALA A 181 -16.90 -1.20 -11.93
CA ALA A 181 -16.35 -2.17 -12.88
C ALA A 181 -14.85 -1.97 -13.12
N LEU A 182 -14.32 -0.78 -12.84
CA LEU A 182 -12.89 -0.46 -12.94
C LEU A 182 -12.06 -1.03 -11.77
N CYS A 183 -12.69 -1.61 -10.75
CA CYS A 183 -11.99 -2.29 -9.67
C CYS A 183 -11.39 -3.63 -10.13
N SER A 184 -10.12 -3.86 -9.75
CA SER A 184 -9.36 -5.08 -10.05
C SER A 184 -9.80 -6.30 -9.23
N ASP A 185 -10.31 -6.07 -8.02
CA ASP A 185 -10.60 -7.11 -7.04
C ASP A 185 -11.82 -6.75 -6.18
N ASP A 186 -12.23 -7.71 -5.36
CA ASP A 186 -13.40 -7.62 -4.51
C ASP A 186 -13.24 -6.64 -3.33
N SER A 187 -12.01 -6.46 -2.84
CA SER A 187 -11.69 -5.49 -1.78
C SER A 187 -11.91 -4.06 -2.27
N CYS A 188 -11.47 -3.75 -3.49
CA CYS A 188 -11.74 -2.48 -4.15
C CYS A 188 -13.24 -2.20 -4.29
N ARG A 189 -14.03 -3.20 -4.72
CA ARG A 189 -15.49 -3.06 -4.90
C ARG A 189 -16.20 -2.85 -3.58
N PHE A 190 -15.81 -3.58 -2.55
CA PHE A 190 -16.32 -3.42 -1.19
C PHE A 190 -16.08 -2.00 -0.69
N ASP A 191 -14.83 -1.54 -0.77
CA ASP A 191 -14.45 -0.19 -0.35
C ASP A 191 -15.15 0.91 -1.17
N PHE A 192 -15.33 0.69 -2.48
CA PHE A 192 -16.09 1.59 -3.34
C PHE A 192 -17.54 1.73 -2.87
N ALA A 193 -18.21 0.61 -2.58
CA ALA A 193 -19.59 0.61 -2.10
C ALA A 193 -19.73 1.39 -0.78
N LEU A 194 -18.82 1.14 0.17
CA LEU A 194 -18.84 1.80 1.48
C LEU A 194 -18.67 3.32 1.37
N GLN A 195 -17.71 3.77 0.58
CA GLN A 195 -17.41 5.18 0.44
C GLN A 195 -18.46 5.92 -0.40
N SER A 196 -18.97 5.29 -1.46
CA SER A 196 -20.03 5.88 -2.29
C SER A 196 -21.43 5.76 -1.67
N ARG A 197 -21.59 4.94 -0.63
CA ARG A 197 -22.88 4.57 -0.01
C ARG A 197 -23.88 4.04 -1.04
N THR A 198 -23.41 3.28 -2.03
CA THR A 198 -24.26 2.62 -3.02
C THR A 198 -24.02 1.12 -3.03
N THR A 199 -25.06 0.35 -3.33
CA THR A 199 -24.96 -1.11 -3.44
C THR A 199 -24.57 -1.58 -4.83
N THR A 200 -24.30 -0.68 -5.80
CA THR A 200 -24.07 -1.06 -7.20
C THR A 200 -22.81 -1.92 -7.38
N ALA A 201 -21.81 -1.75 -6.52
CA ALA A 201 -20.59 -2.56 -6.55
C ALA A 201 -20.73 -3.92 -5.85
N CYS A 202 -21.69 -4.07 -4.93
CA CYS A 202 -21.82 -5.28 -4.11
C CYS A 202 -22.13 -6.54 -4.95
N PRO A 203 -23.04 -6.52 -5.95
CA PRO A 203 -23.27 -7.66 -6.84
C PRO A 203 -22.06 -8.05 -7.72
N LEU A 204 -21.08 -7.14 -7.87
CA LEU A 204 -19.87 -7.40 -8.65
C LEU A 204 -18.81 -8.16 -7.83
N ILE A 205 -18.97 -8.26 -6.51
CA ILE A 205 -18.08 -9.00 -5.62
C ILE A 205 -18.30 -10.51 -5.81
N LYS A 206 -17.24 -11.27 -6.05
CA LYS A 206 -17.31 -12.73 -6.30
C LYS A 206 -17.46 -13.52 -5.00
N ASP A 207 -16.80 -13.09 -3.93
CA ASP A 207 -16.98 -13.70 -2.62
C ASP A 207 -18.39 -13.44 -2.09
N GLY A 208 -19.19 -14.50 -1.93
CA GLY A 208 -20.58 -14.36 -1.53
C GLY A 208 -20.78 -13.77 -0.12
N ALA A 209 -19.88 -14.03 0.84
CA ALA A 209 -20.00 -13.46 2.19
C ALA A 209 -19.65 -11.97 2.17
N LEU A 210 -18.59 -11.59 1.45
CA LEU A 210 -18.17 -10.20 1.30
C LEU A 210 -19.19 -9.37 0.51
N SER A 211 -19.81 -9.95 -0.53
CA SER A 211 -20.91 -9.33 -1.28
C SER A 211 -22.12 -9.04 -0.39
N GLN A 212 -22.49 -9.99 0.47
CA GLN A 212 -23.57 -9.81 1.43
C GLN A 212 -23.22 -8.78 2.51
N ALA A 213 -21.99 -8.81 3.02
CA ALA A 213 -21.50 -7.82 3.99
C ALA A 213 -21.52 -6.41 3.39
N CYS A 214 -21.15 -6.28 2.12
CA CYS A 214 -21.21 -5.01 1.39
C CYS A 214 -22.63 -4.43 1.40
N VAL A 215 -23.63 -5.24 1.06
CA VAL A 215 -25.04 -4.83 1.11
C VAL A 215 -25.46 -4.49 2.54
N ALA A 216 -25.13 -5.35 3.50
CA ALA A 216 -25.50 -5.18 4.91
C ALA A 216 -24.95 -3.87 5.50
N VAL A 217 -23.69 -3.54 5.21
CA VAL A 217 -23.04 -2.33 5.72
C VAL A 217 -23.57 -1.07 5.03
N VAL A 218 -23.66 -1.06 3.70
CA VAL A 218 -24.16 0.10 2.94
C VAL A 218 -25.60 0.45 3.33
N GLN A 219 -26.44 -0.57 3.56
CA GLN A 219 -27.83 -0.38 3.96
C GLN A 219 -28.03 -0.30 5.48
N ASN A 220 -26.98 -0.49 6.27
CA ASN A 220 -27.04 -0.66 7.73
C ASN A 220 -28.14 -1.67 8.15
N ASN A 221 -28.18 -2.82 7.48
CA ASN A 221 -29.20 -3.84 7.65
C ASN A 221 -28.59 -5.25 7.79
N ALA A 222 -28.57 -5.76 9.02
CA ALA A 222 -28.04 -7.09 9.33
C ALA A 222 -28.75 -8.23 8.59
N SER A 223 -30.04 -8.07 8.24
CA SER A 223 -30.79 -9.15 7.57
C SER A 223 -30.27 -9.47 6.17
N ALA A 224 -29.50 -8.58 5.54
CA ALA A 224 -28.86 -8.84 4.25
C ALA A 224 -27.87 -10.02 4.29
N CYS A 225 -27.24 -10.29 5.45
CA CYS A 225 -26.37 -11.44 5.65
C CYS A 225 -27.10 -12.80 5.62
N LEU A 226 -28.43 -12.83 5.82
CA LEU A 226 -29.22 -14.07 5.85
C LEU A 226 -29.56 -14.61 4.46
N SER A 227 -29.28 -13.86 3.39
CA SER A 227 -29.64 -14.24 2.01
C SER A 227 -28.85 -15.46 1.46
N GLY A 228 -27.90 -16.02 2.22
CA GLY A 228 -26.90 -16.97 1.74
C GLY A 228 -27.20 -18.47 1.89
N ASN A 229 -28.32 -18.86 2.51
CA ASN A 229 -28.72 -20.25 2.85
C ASN A 229 -27.72 -21.08 3.71
N ALA A 230 -26.43 -20.74 3.76
CA ALA A 230 -25.42 -21.38 4.60
C ALA A 230 -25.12 -20.54 5.85
N THR A 231 -25.23 -21.14 7.03
CA THR A 231 -25.00 -20.47 8.33
C THR A 231 -23.59 -19.89 8.45
N SER A 232 -22.57 -20.63 8.02
CA SER A 232 -21.17 -20.17 8.06
C SER A 232 -20.91 -18.93 7.18
N ARG A 233 -21.59 -18.81 6.04
CA ARG A 233 -21.49 -17.64 5.15
C ARG A 233 -22.14 -16.41 5.80
N ALA A 234 -23.28 -16.59 6.46
CA ALA A 234 -23.95 -15.52 7.19
C ALA A 234 -23.09 -15.04 8.37
N ASP A 235 -22.49 -15.95 9.13
CA ASP A 235 -21.62 -15.61 10.25
C ASP A 235 -20.39 -14.82 9.81
N TYR A 236 -19.74 -15.23 8.71
CA TYR A 236 -18.62 -14.49 8.14
C TYR A 236 -19.04 -13.11 7.63
N CYS A 237 -20.24 -12.99 7.04
CA CYS A 237 -20.81 -11.70 6.66
C CYS A 237 -20.98 -10.76 7.86
N TYR A 238 -21.48 -11.26 9.00
CA TYR A 238 -21.62 -10.47 10.23
C TYR A 238 -20.28 -10.01 10.79
N GLU A 239 -19.25 -10.87 10.77
CA GLU A 239 -17.89 -10.47 11.16
C GLU A 239 -17.36 -9.32 10.29
N LEU A 240 -17.44 -9.46 8.97
CA LEU A 240 -16.99 -8.43 8.03
C LEU A 240 -17.77 -7.11 8.21
N ALA A 241 -19.08 -7.19 8.41
CA ALA A 241 -19.93 -6.03 8.64
C ALA A 241 -19.61 -5.33 9.97
N ALA A 242 -19.39 -6.10 11.03
CA ALA A 242 -18.98 -5.58 12.33
C ALA A 242 -17.69 -4.77 12.21
N LEU A 243 -16.66 -5.34 11.56
CA LEU A 243 -15.37 -4.69 11.36
C LEU A 243 -15.48 -3.43 10.49
N ALA A 244 -16.25 -3.47 9.40
CA ALA A 244 -16.46 -2.33 8.51
C ALA A 244 -17.19 -1.16 9.19
N LEU A 245 -18.15 -1.46 10.07
CA LEU A 245 -18.90 -0.47 10.85
C LEU A 245 -18.19 -0.07 12.14
N ASN A 246 -17.14 -0.79 12.53
CA ASN A 246 -16.51 -0.70 13.85
C ASN A 246 -17.54 -0.84 14.99
N ASP A 247 -18.47 -1.78 14.85
CA ASP A 247 -19.56 -2.04 15.79
C ASP A 247 -19.61 -3.52 16.17
N SER A 248 -19.16 -3.84 17.39
CA SER A 248 -19.13 -5.21 17.91
C SER A 248 -20.51 -5.82 18.15
N SER A 249 -21.59 -5.02 18.16
CA SER A 249 -22.95 -5.55 18.33
C SER A 249 -23.31 -6.51 17.19
N TRP A 250 -22.72 -6.32 16.01
CA TRP A 250 -22.93 -7.17 14.85
C TRP A 250 -22.40 -8.60 15.03
N CYS A 251 -21.34 -8.80 15.83
CA CYS A 251 -20.83 -10.13 16.16
C CYS A 251 -21.93 -11.01 16.79
N SER A 252 -22.91 -10.42 17.47
CA SER A 252 -23.97 -11.16 18.17
C SER A 252 -24.99 -11.83 17.24
N TYR A 253 -25.10 -11.40 15.98
CA TYR A 253 -26.00 -12.01 14.99
C TYR A 253 -25.49 -13.36 14.47
N GLY A 254 -24.20 -13.64 14.64
CA GLY A 254 -23.63 -14.94 14.26
C GLY A 254 -24.15 -16.08 15.16
N GLN A 255 -24.16 -17.29 14.63
CA GLN A 255 -24.55 -18.47 15.38
C GLN A 255 -23.59 -18.71 16.57
N GLN A 256 -24.13 -19.10 17.73
CA GLN A 256 -23.31 -19.50 18.88
C GLN A 256 -22.41 -20.69 18.50
N GLY A 257 -21.12 -20.61 18.87
CA GLY A 257 -20.11 -21.61 18.52
C GLY A 257 -19.52 -21.45 17.11
N SER A 258 -19.96 -20.46 16.34
CA SER A 258 -19.35 -20.13 15.06
C SER A 258 -17.94 -19.56 15.26
N PRO A 259 -16.92 -20.05 14.52
CA PRO A 259 -15.56 -19.52 14.61
C PRO A 259 -15.48 -18.05 14.19
N TYR A 260 -16.30 -17.62 13.21
CA TYR A 260 -16.34 -16.21 12.75
C TYR A 260 -16.90 -15.27 13.82
N ARG A 261 -17.91 -15.71 14.57
CA ARG A 261 -18.45 -14.96 15.70
C ARG A 261 -17.40 -14.79 16.81
N ASP A 262 -16.72 -15.87 17.17
CA ASP A 262 -15.71 -15.86 18.23
C ASP A 262 -14.49 -15.01 17.82
N GLU A 263 -14.05 -15.10 16.56
CA GLU A 263 -12.98 -14.25 15.99
C GLU A 263 -13.39 -12.77 15.95
N CYS A 264 -14.64 -12.46 15.58
CA CYS A 264 -15.18 -11.10 15.62
C CYS A 264 -15.01 -10.44 16.99
N TYR A 265 -15.42 -11.14 18.07
CA TYR A 265 -15.23 -10.64 19.43
C TYR A 265 -13.76 -10.52 19.82
N THR A 266 -12.90 -11.44 19.36
CA THR A 266 -11.46 -11.38 19.60
C THR A 266 -10.83 -10.11 19.02
N ARG A 267 -11.16 -9.77 17.77
CA ARG A 267 -10.68 -8.55 17.12
C ARG A 267 -11.13 -7.30 17.85
N PHE A 268 -12.40 -7.23 18.25
CA PHE A 268 -12.91 -6.09 19.00
C PHE A 268 -12.33 -6.00 20.41
N ALA A 269 -12.06 -7.13 21.07
CA ALA A 269 -11.38 -7.15 22.36
C ALA A 269 -10.00 -6.50 22.23
N ILE A 270 -9.19 -6.93 21.26
CA ILE A 270 -7.87 -6.37 20.97
C ILE A 270 -7.95 -4.89 20.60
N GLN A 271 -8.79 -4.55 19.62
CA GLN A 271 -8.91 -3.19 19.08
C GLN A 271 -9.35 -2.18 20.14
N ASN A 272 -10.28 -2.57 21.02
CA ASN A 272 -10.79 -1.70 22.09
C ASN A 272 -9.97 -1.82 23.38
N LYS A 273 -8.91 -2.65 23.40
CA LYS A 273 -8.12 -2.97 24.60
C LYS A 273 -9.01 -3.35 25.79
N ASN A 274 -10.03 -4.16 25.52
CA ASN A 274 -11.00 -4.63 26.51
C ASN A 274 -11.08 -6.17 26.47
N PRO A 275 -10.47 -6.88 27.42
CA PRO A 275 -10.49 -8.35 27.44
C PRO A 275 -11.88 -8.92 27.73
N GLY A 276 -12.82 -8.10 28.24
CA GLY A 276 -14.21 -8.51 28.47
C GLY A 276 -14.93 -9.01 27.22
N GLY A 277 -14.50 -8.57 26.03
CA GLY A 277 -15.02 -9.08 24.75
C GLY A 277 -14.84 -10.59 24.58
N CYS A 278 -13.75 -11.16 25.12
CA CYS A 278 -13.47 -12.59 25.05
C CYS A 278 -14.51 -13.46 25.79
N GLN A 279 -15.23 -12.90 26.76
CA GLN A 279 -16.29 -13.62 27.46
C GLN A 279 -17.48 -13.97 26.55
N GLN A 280 -17.60 -13.29 25.40
CA GLN A 280 -18.68 -13.52 24.44
C GLN A 280 -18.42 -14.74 23.52
N ALA A 281 -17.18 -15.23 23.47
CA ALA A 281 -16.85 -16.45 22.74
C ALA A 281 -17.52 -17.66 23.39
N PHE A 282 -18.16 -18.50 22.57
CA PHE A 282 -19.04 -19.55 23.10
C PHE A 282 -18.27 -20.76 23.65
N LEU A 283 -17.34 -21.30 22.88
CA LEU A 283 -16.54 -22.46 23.28
C LEU A 283 -15.41 -22.03 24.22
N GLU A 284 -15.12 -22.85 25.23
CA GLU A 284 -13.99 -22.62 26.15
C GLU A 284 -12.67 -22.46 25.39
N THR A 285 -12.43 -23.31 24.38
CA THR A 285 -11.23 -23.24 23.55
C THR A 285 -11.12 -21.93 22.77
N SER A 286 -12.23 -21.43 22.22
CA SER A 286 -12.28 -20.13 21.53
C SER A 286 -12.04 -18.96 22.49
N ARG A 287 -12.62 -19.01 23.69
CA ARG A 287 -12.43 -17.99 24.72
C ARG A 287 -10.99 -17.94 25.23
N ASP A 288 -10.40 -19.10 25.50
CA ASP A 288 -9.00 -19.23 25.90
C ASP A 288 -8.06 -18.69 24.80
N LEU A 289 -8.35 -19.01 23.54
CA LEU A 289 -7.62 -18.48 22.38
C LEU A 289 -7.78 -16.96 22.26
N CYS A 290 -8.98 -16.42 22.49
CA CYS A 290 -9.20 -14.98 22.51
C CYS A 290 -8.32 -14.27 23.54
N TYR A 291 -8.26 -14.77 24.77
CA TYR A 291 -7.41 -14.18 25.81
C TYR A 291 -5.91 -14.30 25.49
N LEU A 292 -5.49 -15.40 24.87
CA LEU A 292 -4.12 -15.56 24.37
C LEU A 292 -3.80 -14.50 23.32
N ASN A 293 -4.63 -14.39 22.27
CA ASN A 293 -4.43 -13.42 21.20
C ASN A 293 -4.48 -11.99 21.73
N TYR A 294 -5.37 -11.70 22.68
CA TYR A 294 -5.46 -10.42 23.37
C TYR A 294 -4.17 -10.10 24.13
N SER A 295 -3.69 -11.04 24.95
CA SER A 295 -2.51 -10.87 25.78
C SER A 295 -1.26 -10.60 24.93
N VAL A 296 -1.08 -11.36 23.84
CA VAL A 296 0.01 -11.17 22.88
C VAL A 296 -0.08 -9.81 22.20
N ALA A 297 -1.23 -9.47 21.62
CA ALA A 297 -1.40 -8.25 20.83
C ALA A 297 -1.36 -6.95 21.65
N THR A 298 -1.67 -7.02 22.96
CA THR A 298 -1.73 -5.84 23.84
C THR A 298 -0.62 -5.80 24.89
N ASP A 299 0.26 -6.80 24.92
CA ASP A 299 1.35 -6.93 25.90
C ASP A 299 0.83 -6.88 27.35
N THR A 300 -0.25 -7.63 27.62
CA THR A 300 -0.89 -7.68 28.95
C THR A 300 -1.00 -9.11 29.48
N PRO A 301 0.10 -9.71 29.97
CA PRO A 301 0.13 -11.09 30.47
C PRO A 301 -0.87 -11.37 31.59
N GLY A 302 -1.27 -10.34 32.36
CA GLY A 302 -2.26 -10.46 33.44
C GLY A 302 -3.60 -11.04 32.98
N VAL A 303 -3.99 -10.86 31.71
CA VAL A 303 -5.25 -11.39 31.17
C VAL A 303 -5.24 -12.91 31.04
N CYS A 304 -4.07 -13.56 30.96
CA CYS A 304 -3.95 -15.01 30.91
C CYS A 304 -4.56 -15.72 32.14
N VAL A 305 -4.73 -15.03 33.28
CA VAL A 305 -5.43 -15.60 34.45
C VAL A 305 -6.89 -15.99 34.14
N SER A 306 -7.51 -15.33 33.15
CA SER A 306 -8.87 -15.59 32.70
C SER A 306 -9.01 -16.82 31.80
N VAL A 307 -7.88 -17.43 31.41
CA VAL A 307 -7.84 -18.68 30.65
C VAL A 307 -8.18 -19.85 31.57
N ILE A 308 -9.20 -20.62 31.21
CA ILE A 308 -9.77 -21.66 32.08
C ILE A 308 -8.89 -22.90 32.06
N ASN A 309 -8.55 -23.37 30.86
CA ASN A 309 -7.72 -24.55 30.71
C ASN A 309 -6.28 -24.25 31.16
N SER A 310 -5.77 -25.02 32.13
CA SER A 310 -4.44 -24.79 32.71
C SER A 310 -3.30 -24.88 31.70
N LEU A 311 -3.40 -25.78 30.71
CA LEU A 311 -2.42 -25.91 29.64
C LEU A 311 -2.46 -24.71 28.69
N ASN A 312 -3.66 -24.27 28.30
CA ASN A 312 -3.82 -23.05 27.49
C ASN A 312 -3.36 -21.81 28.25
N ARG A 313 -3.53 -21.76 29.57
CA ARG A 313 -3.07 -20.66 30.41
C ARG A 313 -1.55 -20.58 30.44
N ALA A 314 -0.88 -21.72 30.61
CA ALA A 314 0.57 -21.77 30.53
C ALA A 314 1.05 -21.33 29.14
N LYS A 315 0.39 -21.82 28.08
CA LYS A 315 0.65 -21.41 26.69
C LYS A 315 0.47 -19.89 26.50
N CYS A 316 -0.57 -19.29 27.08
CA CYS A 316 -0.83 -17.85 27.01
C CYS A 316 0.33 -17.03 27.57
N TYR A 317 0.83 -17.36 28.77
CA TYR A 317 1.99 -16.67 29.36
C TYR A 317 3.26 -16.86 28.54
N ILE A 318 3.54 -18.09 28.09
CA ILE A 318 4.74 -18.40 27.29
C ILE A 318 4.74 -17.64 25.97
N HIS A 319 3.62 -17.66 25.23
CA HIS A 319 3.52 -16.92 23.96
C HIS A 319 3.57 -15.42 24.16
N THR A 320 2.92 -14.88 25.20
CA THR A 320 2.98 -13.44 25.50
C THR A 320 4.42 -13.00 25.81
N ALA A 321 5.14 -13.79 26.63
CA ALA A 321 6.53 -13.52 26.98
C ALA A 321 7.45 -13.56 25.74
N LEU A 322 7.27 -14.57 24.88
CA LEU A 322 8.08 -14.78 23.68
C LEU A 322 7.85 -13.67 22.64
N GLU A 323 6.60 -13.37 22.31
CA GLU A 323 6.26 -12.39 21.26
C GLU A 323 6.57 -10.94 21.66
N ASN A 324 6.62 -10.64 22.96
CA ASN A 324 6.92 -9.30 23.48
C ASN A 324 8.32 -9.15 24.08
N GLY A 325 9.14 -10.21 24.09
CA GLY A 325 10.47 -10.20 24.70
C GLY A 325 10.46 -9.89 26.21
N ASP A 326 9.36 -10.21 26.89
CA ASP A 326 9.16 -9.93 28.31
C ASP A 326 9.31 -11.21 29.14
N ALA A 327 10.51 -11.41 29.69
CA ALA A 327 10.81 -12.55 30.56
C ALA A 327 9.95 -12.52 31.83
N SER A 328 9.58 -11.34 32.34
CA SER A 328 8.83 -11.22 33.58
C SER A 328 7.42 -11.83 33.50
N SER A 329 6.85 -11.92 32.30
CA SER A 329 5.59 -12.62 32.01
C SER A 329 5.62 -14.12 32.38
N CYS A 330 6.81 -14.74 32.46
CA CYS A 330 6.96 -16.15 32.83
C CYS A 330 6.78 -16.42 34.34
N ASN A 331 6.79 -15.39 35.18
CA ASN A 331 6.81 -15.52 36.65
C ASN A 331 5.60 -16.25 37.24
N THR A 332 4.45 -16.17 36.57
CA THR A 332 3.16 -16.75 37.01
C THR A 332 3.08 -18.26 36.77
N LEU A 333 4.01 -18.82 36.00
CA LEU A 333 4.04 -20.23 35.63
C LEU A 333 4.53 -21.12 36.78
N ALA A 334 4.14 -22.41 36.72
CA ALA A 334 4.74 -23.45 37.56
C ALA A 334 6.23 -23.57 37.24
N HIS A 335 7.03 -24.07 38.21
CA HIS A 335 8.49 -24.12 38.10
C HIS A 335 9.01 -24.75 36.80
N SER A 336 8.43 -25.87 36.36
CA SER A 336 8.83 -26.55 35.12
C SER A 336 8.56 -25.69 33.88
N ASP A 337 7.36 -25.12 33.76
CA ASP A 337 6.96 -24.33 32.59
C ASP A 337 7.67 -22.97 32.57
N ARG A 338 7.98 -22.42 33.75
CA ARG A 338 8.71 -21.17 33.92
C ARG A 338 10.14 -21.26 33.39
N ILE A 339 10.83 -22.36 33.67
CA ILE A 339 12.18 -22.62 33.11
C ILE A 339 12.14 -22.69 31.58
N ILE A 340 11.13 -23.39 31.02
CA ILE A 340 10.95 -23.48 29.57
C ILE A 340 10.67 -22.10 28.97
N CYS A 341 9.80 -21.31 29.62
CA CYS A 341 9.45 -19.97 29.21
C CYS A 341 10.68 -19.04 29.15
N TYR A 342 11.49 -18.98 30.22
CA TYR A 342 12.69 -18.15 30.21
C TYR A 342 13.67 -18.56 29.11
N ASN A 343 13.94 -19.86 28.94
CA ASN A 343 14.80 -20.31 27.86
C ASN A 343 14.30 -19.83 26.50
N ASN A 344 13.00 -20.00 26.23
CA ASN A 344 12.41 -19.59 24.95
C ASN A 344 12.53 -18.09 24.70
N VAL A 345 12.32 -17.25 25.72
CA VAL A 345 12.50 -15.80 25.58
C VAL A 345 13.96 -15.44 25.29
N LEU A 346 14.91 -16.07 26.00
CA LEU A 346 16.34 -15.76 25.85
C LEU A 346 16.95 -16.26 24.55
N THR A 347 16.42 -17.34 23.96
CA THR A 347 16.88 -17.90 22.68
C THR A 347 15.97 -17.55 21.51
N GLY A 348 14.91 -16.78 21.76
CA GLY A 348 13.89 -16.43 20.78
C GLY A 348 14.42 -15.49 19.70
N GLN A 349 13.66 -15.35 18.61
CA GLN A 349 13.97 -14.39 17.54
C GLN A 349 13.59 -12.95 17.93
N VAL A 350 12.61 -12.80 18.83
CA VAL A 350 12.16 -11.50 19.31
C VAL A 350 13.18 -10.95 20.31
N PRO A 351 13.64 -9.70 20.12
CA PRO A 351 14.50 -9.03 21.08
C PRO A 351 13.94 -8.98 22.49
N ILE A 352 14.82 -9.14 23.48
CA ILE A 352 14.46 -8.86 24.88
C ILE A 352 14.10 -7.37 24.97
N ARG A 353 12.92 -7.08 25.50
CA ARG A 353 12.30 -5.75 25.51
C ARG A 353 13.20 -4.70 26.13
N ASP A 354 13.59 -4.93 27.38
CA ASP A 354 14.38 -4.02 28.19
C ASP A 354 14.97 -4.72 29.42
N ALA A 355 15.81 -4.01 30.17
CA ALA A 355 16.40 -4.54 31.40
C ALA A 355 15.37 -4.78 32.50
N THR A 356 14.26 -4.03 32.52
CA THR A 356 13.18 -4.17 33.53
C THR A 356 12.52 -5.55 33.44
N SER A 357 12.29 -6.04 32.21
CA SER A 357 11.85 -7.41 31.93
C SER A 357 12.76 -8.47 32.58
N CYS A 358 14.08 -8.28 32.54
CA CYS A 358 15.05 -9.17 33.20
C CYS A 358 15.12 -9.01 34.72
N LEU A 359 15.03 -7.77 35.22
CA LEU A 359 15.15 -7.44 36.65
C LEU A 359 13.91 -7.86 37.45
N ASN A 360 12.75 -7.95 36.80
CA ASN A 360 11.49 -8.40 37.42
C ASN A 360 11.33 -9.93 37.46
N ILE A 361 12.34 -10.71 37.08
CA ILE A 361 12.33 -12.17 37.27
C ILE A 361 12.26 -12.50 38.77
N THR A 362 11.35 -13.40 39.15
CA THR A 362 11.03 -13.74 40.55
C THR A 362 12.22 -14.23 41.38
N LEU A 363 12.21 -13.87 42.66
CA LEU A 363 13.34 -14.02 43.59
C LEU A 363 13.86 -15.45 43.78
N SER A 364 13.00 -16.48 43.68
CA SER A 364 13.45 -17.87 43.86
C SER A 364 14.41 -18.33 42.74
N GLU A 365 14.41 -17.62 41.61
CA GLU A 365 15.12 -17.99 40.38
C GLU A 365 15.97 -16.85 39.80
N ALA A 366 15.87 -15.65 40.38
CA ALA A 366 16.58 -14.44 39.96
C ALA A 366 18.10 -14.65 39.84
N ASN A 367 18.70 -15.37 40.80
CA ASN A 367 20.15 -15.62 40.80
C ASN A 367 20.66 -16.37 39.57
N VAL A 368 19.80 -17.13 38.87
CA VAL A 368 20.19 -17.90 37.68
C VAL A 368 19.75 -17.21 36.40
N TRP A 369 18.52 -16.71 36.37
CA TRP A 369 17.91 -16.22 35.12
C TRP A 369 18.12 -14.74 34.87
N THR A 370 18.16 -13.90 35.91
CA THR A 370 18.40 -12.46 35.74
C THR A 370 19.77 -12.18 35.10
N PRO A 371 20.89 -12.79 35.56
CA PRO A 371 22.18 -12.59 34.90
C PRO A 371 22.21 -13.08 33.44
N LYS A 372 21.56 -14.21 33.15
CA LYS A 372 21.46 -14.74 31.77
C LYS A 372 20.66 -13.81 30.87
N CYS A 373 19.54 -13.28 31.37
CA CYS A 373 18.69 -12.34 30.65
C CYS A 373 19.41 -11.03 30.35
N LEU A 374 20.03 -10.42 31.36
CA LEU A 374 20.80 -9.19 31.19
C LEU A 374 21.99 -9.39 30.24
N THR A 375 22.65 -10.56 30.28
CA THR A 375 23.73 -10.88 29.35
C THR A 375 23.23 -10.99 27.91
N ALA A 376 22.11 -11.69 27.68
CA ALA A 376 21.51 -11.80 26.35
C ALA A 376 21.08 -10.43 25.80
N LEU A 377 20.47 -9.59 26.65
CA LEU A 377 20.09 -8.22 26.31
C LEU A 377 21.32 -7.36 25.96
N ALA A 378 22.39 -7.45 26.76
CA ALA A 378 23.63 -6.71 26.54
C ALA A 378 24.27 -7.08 25.18
N ILE A 379 24.31 -8.38 24.84
CA ILE A 379 24.80 -8.89 23.55
C ILE A 379 23.95 -8.35 22.40
N GLN A 380 22.62 -8.41 22.54
CA GLN A 380 21.70 -7.95 21.52
C GLN A 380 21.81 -6.45 21.23
N GLN A 381 21.93 -5.63 22.28
CA GLN A 381 22.03 -4.18 22.15
C GLN A 381 23.47 -3.69 21.92
N LYS A 382 24.46 -4.59 22.03
CA LYS A 382 25.89 -4.26 22.05
C LYS A 382 26.23 -3.18 23.10
N ASP A 383 25.59 -3.28 24.26
CA ASP A 383 25.73 -2.31 25.35
C ASP A 383 26.31 -2.97 26.61
N VAL A 384 27.59 -2.71 26.86
CA VAL A 384 28.32 -3.23 28.02
C VAL A 384 27.82 -2.67 29.36
N SER A 385 27.14 -1.53 29.35
CA SER A 385 26.62 -0.92 30.58
C SER A 385 25.53 -1.79 31.22
N ILE A 386 24.80 -2.57 30.42
CA ILE A 386 23.79 -3.53 30.88
C ILE A 386 24.42 -4.63 31.75
N CYS A 387 25.65 -5.06 31.45
CA CYS A 387 26.38 -6.01 32.30
C CYS A 387 26.59 -5.46 33.72
N GLY A 388 26.73 -4.14 33.89
CA GLY A 388 26.87 -3.49 35.19
C GLY A 388 25.67 -3.67 36.12
N GLN A 389 24.50 -4.05 35.58
CA GLN A 389 23.29 -4.35 36.36
C GLN A 389 23.29 -5.78 36.94
N ILE A 390 24.22 -6.64 36.53
CA ILE A 390 24.36 -8.01 37.06
C ILE A 390 25.04 -7.93 38.42
N ILE A 391 24.37 -8.38 39.48
CA ILE A 391 24.87 -8.30 40.88
C ILE A 391 26.09 -9.22 41.08
N ASP A 392 26.01 -10.45 40.58
CA ASP A 392 27.08 -11.44 40.73
C ASP A 392 28.28 -11.10 39.83
N ASP A 393 29.45 -10.94 40.45
CA ASP A 393 30.67 -10.49 39.76
C ASP A 393 31.17 -11.50 38.72
N SER A 394 30.94 -12.80 38.92
CA SER A 394 31.34 -13.86 37.98
C SER A 394 30.51 -13.77 36.70
N TYR A 395 29.19 -13.66 36.83
CA TYR A 395 28.31 -13.44 35.67
C TYR A 395 28.56 -12.09 34.99
N ARG A 396 28.82 -11.02 35.76
CA ARG A 396 29.16 -9.69 35.23
C ARG A 396 30.42 -9.75 34.36
N ALA A 397 31.49 -10.36 34.87
CA ALA A 397 32.74 -10.51 34.12
C ALA A 397 32.53 -11.34 32.83
N SER A 398 31.75 -12.42 32.92
CA SER A 398 31.40 -13.25 31.74
C SER A 398 30.60 -12.46 30.69
N CYS A 399 29.66 -11.61 31.11
CA CYS A 399 28.91 -10.73 30.24
C CYS A 399 29.83 -9.73 29.50
N GLN A 400 30.71 -9.06 30.24
CA GLN A 400 31.66 -8.09 29.69
C GLN A 400 32.61 -8.74 28.68
N ALA A 401 33.12 -9.94 28.97
CA ALA A 401 34.03 -10.67 28.10
C ALA A 401 33.40 -11.11 26.77
N LYS A 402 32.07 -11.23 26.68
CA LYS A 402 31.36 -11.54 25.41
C LYS A 402 31.17 -10.32 24.50
N LEU A 403 31.36 -9.11 25.04
CA LEU A 403 31.16 -7.84 24.35
C LEU A 403 32.47 -7.11 24.00
N SER A 404 33.57 -7.52 24.64
CA SER A 404 34.95 -7.15 24.26
C SER A 404 35.43 -7.97 23.07
#